data_AF-A0A495L090-F1
#
_entry.id   AF-A0A495L090-F1
#
_cell.length_a   1.000
_cell.length_b   1.000
_cell.length_c   1.000
_cell.angle_alpha   90.00
_cell.angle_beta   90.00
_cell.angle_gamma   90.00
#
_symmetry.space_group_name_H-M   'P 1'
#
loop_
_entity.id
_entity.type
_entity.pdbx_description
1 polymer ?
#
loop_
_entity_poly.entity_id
_entity_poly.type
_entity_poly.pdbx_seq_one_letter_code
_entity_poly.pdbx_strand_id
1 'polypeptide(L)'
;MRTMCAIAVIAGRVFARPKPPTEALIANRARARRAQEVATDYQDAITRELAVRGRAAHLHRAEGESPAARRAADDYRRAQRDCEQLGTTLFQLRAHRIVPAT
;
A
#
# COMPACT_ATOMS: atom_id res chain seq x y z
N MET A 1 17.43 16.51 49.64
CA MET A 1 16.12 16.22 49.00
C MET A 1 16.27 16.09 47.49
N ARG A 2 16.69 14.94 46.95
CA ARG A 2 16.78 14.71 45.49
C ARG A 2 16.64 13.24 45.06
N THR A 3 16.17 12.37 45.95
CA THR A 3 16.06 10.91 45.72
C THR A 3 14.62 10.43 45.50
N MET A 4 13.61 11.28 45.72
CA MET A 4 12.19 10.87 45.68
C MET A 4 11.57 10.85 44.27
N CYS A 5 12.15 11.53 43.28
CA CYS A 5 11.56 11.60 41.93
C CYS A 5 11.87 10.38 41.06
N ALA A 6 13.05 9.76 41.17
CA ALA A 6 13.45 8.71 40.23
C ALA A 6 12.68 7.40 40.47
N ILE A 7 12.48 7.01 41.73
CA ILE A 7 11.77 5.79 42.10
C ILE A 7 10.29 5.88 41.73
N ALA A 8 9.64 7.04 41.89
CA ALA A 8 8.23 7.24 41.53
C ALA A 8 8.01 7.20 40.01
N VAL A 9 8.94 7.75 39.22
CA VAL A 9 8.87 7.72 37.75
C VAL A 9 9.10 6.30 37.22
N ILE A 10 10.04 5.55 37.80
CA ILE A 10 10.30 4.15 37.43
C ILE A 10 9.12 3.27 37.86
N ALA A 11 8.62 3.41 39.09
CA ALA A 11 7.45 2.66 39.55
C ALA A 11 6.20 2.97 38.69
N GLY A 12 5.95 4.24 38.36
CA GLY A 12 4.86 4.63 37.46
C GLY A 12 4.95 3.97 36.08
N ARG A 13 6.16 3.86 35.50
CA ARG A 13 6.39 3.16 34.21
C ARG A 13 6.35 1.64 34.31
N VAL A 14 6.80 1.05 35.42
CA VAL A 14 6.84 -0.41 35.63
C VAL A 14 5.44 -0.96 35.97
N PHE A 15 4.62 -0.19 36.71
CA PHE A 15 3.27 -0.61 37.11
C PHE A 15 2.16 -0.15 36.16
N ALA A 16 2.38 0.88 35.33
CA ALA A 16 1.48 1.20 34.22
C ALA A 16 1.77 0.28 33.03
N ARG A 17 1.41 -1.01 33.15
CA ARG A 17 1.32 -1.85 31.95
C ARG A 17 0.37 -1.16 30.97
N PRO A 18 0.76 -0.92 29.71
CA PRO A 18 -0.16 -0.37 28.74
C PRO A 18 -1.37 -1.30 28.66
N LYS A 19 -2.59 -0.73 28.80
CA LYS A 19 -3.82 -1.50 28.64
C LYS A 19 -3.75 -2.26 27.31
N PRO A 20 -4.13 -3.55 27.28
CA PRO A 20 -4.14 -4.30 26.04
C PRO A 20 -5.05 -3.57 25.02
N PRO A 21 -4.65 -3.52 23.74
CA PRO A 21 -5.45 -2.86 22.72
C PRO A 21 -6.81 -3.52 22.62
N THR A 22 -7.85 -2.71 22.46
CA THR A 22 -9.22 -3.21 22.24
C THR A 22 -9.33 -3.91 20.89
N GLU A 23 -10.31 -4.80 20.73
CA GLU A 23 -10.57 -5.48 19.46
C GLU A 23 -10.75 -4.49 18.30
N ALA A 24 -11.42 -3.36 18.55
CA ALA A 24 -11.58 -2.28 17.58
C ALA A 24 -10.24 -1.68 17.12
N LEU A 25 -9.28 -1.49 18.05
CA LEU A 25 -7.94 -1.01 17.71
C LEU A 25 -7.15 -2.05 16.90
N ILE A 26 -7.29 -3.33 17.24
CA ILE A 26 -6.64 -4.43 16.50
C ILE A 26 -7.19 -4.50 15.07
N ALA A 27 -8.52 -4.47 14.91
CA ALA A 27 -9.18 -4.48 13.62
C ALA A 27 -8.80 -3.25 12.77
N ASN A 28 -8.67 -2.08 13.39
CA ASN A 28 -8.23 -0.87 12.68
C ASN A 28 -6.78 -0.98 12.22
N ARG A 29 -5.88 -1.52 13.04
CA ARG A 29 -4.49 -1.80 12.66
C ARG A 29 -4.40 -2.80 11.50
N ALA A 30 -5.19 -3.87 11.54
CA ALA A 30 -5.23 -4.85 10.46
C ALA A 30 -5.72 -4.23 9.14
N ARG A 31 -6.76 -3.39 9.19
CA ARG A 31 -7.23 -2.62 8.02
C ARG A 31 -6.17 -1.66 7.49
N ALA A 32 -5.46 -0.95 8.38
CA ALA A 32 -4.39 -0.04 8.00
C ALA A 32 -3.22 -0.76 7.31
N ARG A 33 -2.81 -1.93 7.83
CA ARG A 33 -1.78 -2.79 7.20
C ARG A 33 -2.21 -3.24 5.81
N ARG A 34 -3.43 -3.77 5.68
CA ARG A 34 -3.98 -4.20 4.39
C ARG A 34 -4.02 -3.06 3.37
N ALA A 35 -4.42 -1.85 3.79
CA ALA A 35 -4.42 -0.69 2.90
C ALA A 35 -3.00 -0.31 2.45
N GLN A 36 -2.00 -0.44 3.32
CA GLN A 36 -0.60 -0.19 3.00
C GLN A 36 -0.03 -1.24 2.03
N GLU A 37 -0.36 -2.51 2.24
CA GLU A 37 0.00 -3.61 1.33
C GLU A 37 -0.57 -3.35 -0.07
N VAL A 38 -1.88 -3.10 -0.18
CA VAL A 38 -2.53 -2.81 -1.47
C VAL A 38 -1.96 -1.55 -2.15
N ALA A 39 -1.61 -0.51 -1.37
CA ALA A 39 -0.99 0.68 -1.93
C ALA A 39 0.40 0.39 -2.50
N THR A 40 1.17 -0.50 -1.86
CA THR A 40 2.49 -0.95 -2.34
C THR A 40 2.33 -1.78 -3.62
N ASP A 41 1.40 -2.73 -3.63
CA ASP A 41 1.10 -3.55 -4.82
C ASP A 41 0.68 -2.67 -6.01
N TYR A 42 -0.14 -1.64 -5.76
CA TYR A 42 -0.55 -0.70 -6.78
C TYR A 42 0.62 0.12 -7.35
N GLN A 43 1.54 0.57 -6.50
CA GLN A 43 2.73 1.29 -6.93
C GLN A 43 3.66 0.39 -7.79
N ASP A 44 3.83 -0.87 -7.39
CA ASP A 44 4.58 -1.85 -8.16
C ASP A 44 3.93 -2.16 -9.51
N ALA A 45 2.59 -2.26 -9.54
CA ALA A 45 1.83 -2.46 -10.77
C ALA A 45 2.02 -1.29 -11.74
N ILE A 46 1.91 -0.04 -11.29
CA ILE A 46 2.17 1.16 -12.13
C ILE A 46 3.60 1.11 -12.69
N THR A 47 4.58 0.77 -11.87
CA THR A 47 5.98 0.70 -12.31
C THR A 47 6.17 -0.34 -13.41
N ARG A 48 5.52 -1.50 -13.28
CA ARG A 48 5.51 -2.56 -14.31
C ARG A 48 4.79 -2.10 -15.57
N GLU A 49 3.63 -1.45 -15.44
CA GLU A 49 2.88 -0.93 -16.58
C GLU A 49 3.74 0.06 -17.39
N LEU A 50 4.38 1.02 -16.72
CA LEU A 50 5.28 2.00 -17.35
C LEU A 50 6.44 1.31 -18.08
N ALA A 51 7.04 0.29 -17.47
CA ALA A 51 8.12 -0.48 -18.10
C ALA A 51 7.64 -1.24 -19.35
N VAL A 52 6.48 -1.89 -19.27
CA VAL A 52 5.90 -2.64 -20.40
C VAL A 52 5.48 -1.68 -21.52
N ARG A 53 4.89 -0.53 -21.19
CA ARG A 53 4.55 0.54 -22.14
C ARG A 53 5.79 1.03 -22.89
N GLY A 54 6.88 1.26 -22.16
CA GLY A 54 8.17 1.64 -22.75
C GLY A 54 8.68 0.59 -23.75
N ARG A 55 8.62 -0.69 -23.38
CA ARG A 55 8.98 -1.81 -24.28
C ARG A 55 8.09 -1.87 -25.51
N ALA A 56 6.76 -1.78 -25.35
CA ALA A 56 5.82 -1.81 -26.46
C ALA A 56 6.08 -0.67 -27.45
N ALA A 57 6.27 0.55 -26.94
CA ALA A 57 6.58 1.71 -27.76
C ALA A 57 7.95 1.57 -28.46
N HIS A 58 8.95 1.02 -27.78
CA HIS A 58 10.27 0.79 -28.37
C HIS A 58 10.22 -0.22 -29.51
N LEU A 59 9.63 -1.41 -29.27
CA LEU A 59 9.53 -2.46 -30.29
C LEU A 59 8.73 -1.99 -31.50
N HIS A 60 7.62 -1.27 -31.29
CA HIS A 60 6.84 -0.74 -32.40
C HIS A 60 7.62 0.27 -33.25
N ARG A 61 8.48 1.11 -32.62
CA ARG A 61 9.35 2.04 -33.38
C ARG A 61 10.50 1.34 -34.09
N ALA A 62 11.08 0.31 -33.47
CA ALA A 62 12.24 -0.40 -34.01
C ALA A 62 11.87 -1.36 -35.15
N GLU A 63 10.74 -2.07 -35.02
CA GLU A 63 10.35 -3.16 -35.90
C GLU A 63 9.04 -2.92 -36.66
N GLY A 64 8.31 -1.84 -36.34
CA GLY A 64 6.98 -1.60 -36.90
C GLY A 64 5.93 -2.58 -36.37
N GLU A 65 5.03 -3.03 -37.24
CA GLU A 65 4.07 -4.09 -36.91
C GLU A 65 4.75 -5.47 -36.99
N SER A 66 5.35 -5.89 -35.89
CA SER A 66 5.92 -7.24 -35.73
C SER A 66 5.09 -8.09 -34.75
N PRO A 67 5.20 -9.43 -34.79
CA PRO A 67 4.63 -10.30 -33.77
C PRO A 67 5.11 -9.94 -32.35
N ALA A 68 6.36 -9.47 -32.20
CA ALA A 68 6.91 -9.04 -30.94
C ALA A 68 6.27 -7.73 -30.45
N ALA A 69 6.10 -6.74 -31.34
CA ALA A 69 5.40 -5.49 -31.03
C ALA A 69 3.94 -5.74 -30.60
N ARG A 70 3.24 -6.66 -31.26
CA ARG A 70 1.86 -7.05 -30.89
C ARG A 70 1.79 -7.66 -29.49
N ARG A 71 2.68 -8.61 -29.18
CA ARG A 71 2.77 -9.22 -27.84
C ARG A 71 3.06 -8.18 -26.76
N ALA A 72 4.00 -7.27 -27.01
CA ALA A 72 4.31 -6.21 -26.05
C ALA A 72 3.13 -5.26 -25.83
N ALA A 73 2.33 -4.98 -26.87
CA ALA A 73 1.10 -4.20 -26.74
C ALA A 73 -0.01 -4.96 -25.98
N ASP A 74 -0.13 -6.27 -26.15
CA ASP A 74 -1.03 -7.12 -25.35
C ASP A 74 -0.63 -7.12 -23.87
N ASP A 75 0.66 -7.25 -23.59
CA ASP A 75 1.21 -7.22 -22.22
C ASP A 75 0.95 -5.87 -21.56
N TYR A 76 1.11 -4.76 -22.30
CA TYR A 76 0.78 -3.42 -21.81
C TYR A 76 -0.71 -3.34 -21.43
N ARG A 77 -1.61 -3.82 -22.31
CA ARG A 77 -3.05 -3.85 -22.03
C ARG A 77 -3.43 -4.74 -20.85
N ARG A 78 -2.64 -5.77 -20.53
CA ARG A 78 -2.84 -6.57 -19.31
C ARG A 78 -2.40 -5.80 -18.08
N ALA A 79 -1.19 -5.24 -18.09
CA ALA A 79 -0.65 -4.46 -16.97
C ALA A 79 -1.53 -3.25 -16.62
N GLN A 80 -2.11 -2.58 -17.63
CA GLN A 80 -3.03 -1.48 -17.42
C GLN A 80 -4.30 -1.91 -16.68
N ARG A 81 -4.91 -3.05 -17.06
CA ARG A 81 -6.11 -3.58 -16.40
C ARG A 81 -5.83 -3.96 -14.94
N ASP A 82 -4.67 -4.55 -14.68
CA ASP A 82 -4.25 -4.91 -13.32
C ASP A 82 -4.11 -3.64 -12.45
N CYS A 83 -3.52 -2.57 -13.01
CA CYS A 83 -3.44 -1.27 -12.34
C CYS A 83 -4.83 -0.71 -12.03
N GLU A 84 -5.73 -0.65 -13.02
CA GLU A 84 -7.10 -0.14 -12.84
C GLU A 84 -7.87 -0.90 -11.73
N GLN A 85 -7.71 -2.23 -11.67
CA GLN A 85 -8.34 -3.08 -10.65
C GLN A 85 -7.78 -2.82 -9.25
N LEU A 86 -6.47 -2.68 -9.12
CA LEU A 86 -5.81 -2.35 -7.85
C LEU A 86 -6.16 -0.93 -7.39
N GLY A 87 -6.23 0.03 -8.30
CA GLY A 87 -6.66 1.40 -8.02
C GLY A 87 -8.11 1.46 -7.49
N THR A 88 -9.01 0.69 -8.09
CA THR A 88 -10.40 0.53 -7.62
C THR A 88 -10.44 -0.05 -6.20
N THR A 89 -9.64 -1.08 -5.93
CA THR A 89 -9.54 -1.70 -4.60
C THR A 89 -9.02 -0.72 -3.55
N LEU A 90 -7.97 0.04 -3.88
CA LEU A 90 -7.40 1.06 -3.00
C LEU A 90 -8.42 2.17 -2.71
N PHE A 91 -9.18 2.60 -3.72
CA PHE A 91 -10.25 3.59 -3.56
C PHE A 91 -11.32 3.10 -2.58
N GLN A 92 -11.80 1.86 -2.72
CA GLN A 92 -12.78 1.27 -1.80
C GLN A 92 -12.24 1.18 -0.38
N LEU A 93 -11.00 0.71 -0.19
CA LEU A 93 -10.37 0.64 1.13
C LEU A 93 -10.24 2.02 1.78
N ARG A 94 -9.96 3.07 0.99
CA ARG A 94 -9.91 4.46 1.47
C ARG A 94 -11.30 5.00 1.80
N ALA A 95 -12.33 4.68 1.01
CA ALA A 95 -13.70 5.12 1.25
C ALA A 95 -14.31 4.49 2.51
N HIS A 96 -13.99 3.22 2.79
CA HIS A 96 -14.41 2.53 4.02
C HIS A 96 -13.62 2.95 5.26
N ARG A 97 -12.60 3.79 5.10
CA ARG A 97 -11.95 4.51 6.19
C ARG A 97 -12.85 5.68 6.60
N ILE A 98 -14.07 5.38 7.05
CA ILE A 98 -14.94 6.37 7.72
C ILE A 98 -14.09 6.96 8.84
N VAL A 99 -13.81 8.26 8.72
CA VAL A 99 -13.04 9.05 9.66
C VAL A 99 -14.00 9.47 10.77
N PRO A 100 -13.91 8.94 12.01
CA PRO A 100 -14.33 9.74 13.14
C PRO A 100 -13.15 10.69 13.41
N ALA A 101 -13.24 11.89 12.84
CA ALA A 101 -12.57 13.01 13.45
C ALA A 101 -13.39 13.31 14.72
N THR A 102 -12.67 13.34 15.83
CA THR A 102 -13.07 13.93 17.12
C THR A 102 -14.03 15.11 16.97
#